data_AF-A0AAD5FU58-F1
#
_entry.id   AF-A0AAD5FU58-F1
#
_cell.length_a   1.000
_cell.length_b   1.000
_cell.length_c   1.000
_cell.angle_alpha   90.00
_cell.angle_beta   90.00
_cell.angle_gamma   90.00
#
_symmetry.space_group_name_H-M   'P 1'
#
loop_
_entity.id
_entity.type
_entity.pdbx_description
1 polymer ?
#
loop_
_entity_poly.entity_id
_entity_poly.type
_entity_poly.pdbx_seq_one_letter_code
_entity_poly.pdbx_strand_id
1 'polypeptide(L)'
;MHAGMVRACVYLSLVLLLGFSLLESVDGRRTRYKPKPKPTSATKPVEEIRPASNVKINEISGQWYLLSMASRCKYLMEHGYKVEGTIIKLNVPSSQKDPIEVSTLTKL
;
A
#
# COMPACT_ATOMS: atom_id res chain seq x y z
N MET A 1 -22.93 -48.26 7.76
CA MET A 1 -23.50 -46.95 7.32
C MET A 1 -22.79 -45.72 7.91
N HIS A 2 -21.89 -45.85 8.90
CA HIS A 2 -21.23 -44.69 9.53
C HIS A 2 -20.03 -44.14 8.74
N ALA A 3 -19.17 -44.99 8.18
CA ALA A 3 -17.96 -44.55 7.48
C ALA A 3 -18.21 -43.81 6.16
N GLY A 4 -19.26 -44.19 5.42
CA GLY A 4 -19.66 -43.51 4.18
C GLY A 4 -20.21 -42.10 4.43
N MET A 5 -20.97 -41.95 5.53
CA MET A 5 -21.51 -40.65 5.95
C MET A 5 -20.40 -39.70 6.40
N VAL A 6 -19.41 -40.18 7.14
CA VAL A 6 -18.25 -39.37 7.54
C VAL A 6 -17.44 -38.92 6.32
N ARG A 7 -17.19 -39.80 5.35
CA ARG A 7 -16.52 -39.42 4.09
C ARG A 7 -17.31 -38.36 3.33
N ALA A 8 -18.63 -38.54 3.20
CA ALA A 8 -19.49 -37.57 2.53
C ALA A 8 -19.46 -36.20 3.22
N CYS A 9 -19.51 -36.16 4.57
CA CYS A 9 -19.38 -34.93 5.33
C CYS A 9 -18.03 -34.23 5.09
N VAL A 10 -16.93 -34.97 5.08
CA VAL A 10 -15.58 -34.41 4.84
C VAL A 10 -15.48 -33.78 3.45
N TYR A 11 -15.95 -34.46 2.40
CA TYR A 11 -15.93 -33.91 1.05
C TYR A 11 -16.83 -32.67 0.92
N LEU A 12 -17.99 -32.69 1.56
CA LEU A 12 -18.93 -31.57 1.52
C LEU A 12 -18.37 -30.34 2.25
N SER A 13 -17.73 -30.54 3.41
CA SER A 13 -17.00 -29.47 4.11
C SER A 13 -15.83 -28.93 3.28
N LEU A 14 -15.06 -29.79 2.61
CA LEU A 14 -13.95 -29.36 1.76
C LEU A 14 -14.42 -28.51 0.56
N VAL A 15 -15.48 -28.95 -0.11
CA VAL A 15 -16.08 -28.20 -1.24
C VAL A 15 -16.65 -26.87 -0.78
N LEU A 16 -17.30 -26.82 0.38
CA LEU A 16 -17.78 -25.57 0.97
C LEU A 16 -16.62 -24.62 1.26
N LEU A 17 -15.56 -25.08 1.93
CA LEU A 17 -14.40 -24.23 2.26
C LEU A 17 -13.70 -23.70 1.01
N LEU A 18 -13.53 -24.53 -0.02
CA LEU A 18 -12.94 -24.11 -1.31
C LEU A 18 -13.86 -23.13 -2.05
N GLY A 19 -15.17 -23.36 -2.04
CA GLY A 19 -16.15 -22.45 -2.64
C GLY A 19 -16.20 -21.09 -1.95
N PHE A 20 -16.20 -21.05 -0.62
CA PHE A 20 -16.15 -19.79 0.15
C PHE A 20 -14.85 -19.02 -0.10
N SER A 21 -13.72 -19.72 -0.22
CA SER A 21 -12.43 -19.10 -0.54
C SER A 21 -12.38 -18.44 -1.92
N LEU A 22 -13.22 -18.88 -2.86
CA LEU A 22 -13.34 -18.30 -4.20
C LEU A 22 -14.41 -17.19 -4.30
N LEU A 23 -15.42 -17.21 -3.42
CA LEU A 23 -16.43 -16.15 -3.34
C LEU A 23 -15.94 -14.90 -2.62
N GLU A 24 -14.94 -15.05 -1.76
CA GLU A 24 -14.24 -13.93 -1.15
C GLU A 24 -13.29 -13.32 -2.20
N SER A 25 -13.89 -12.72 -3.23
CA SER A 25 -13.21 -11.68 -3.98
C SER A 25 -12.74 -10.69 -2.93
N VAL A 26 -11.43 -10.67 -2.67
CA VAL A 26 -10.76 -9.58 -1.98
C VAL A 26 -10.92 -8.38 -2.89
N ASP A 27 -12.12 -7.83 -2.93
CA ASP A 27 -12.40 -6.54 -3.53
C ASP A 27 -11.82 -5.56 -2.52
N GLY A 28 -10.51 -5.39 -2.64
CA GLY A 28 -9.62 -4.75 -1.69
C GLY A 28 -10.29 -3.49 -1.20
N ARG A 29 -10.76 -3.56 0.06
CA ARG A 29 -11.60 -2.62 0.81
C ARG A 29 -11.54 -1.21 0.21
N ARG A 30 -12.28 -1.00 -0.89
CA ARG A 30 -12.33 0.27 -1.58
C ARG A 30 -13.28 1.09 -0.74
N THR A 31 -12.79 1.62 0.38
CA THR A 31 -13.46 2.70 1.09
C THR A 31 -13.62 3.77 0.04
N ARG A 32 -14.81 3.88 -0.58
CA ARG A 32 -15.09 4.87 -1.63
C ARG A 32 -14.69 6.20 -1.03
N TYR A 33 -13.56 6.74 -1.47
CA TYR A 33 -13.13 8.06 -1.07
C TYR A 33 -14.23 9.01 -1.53
N LYS A 34 -15.05 9.47 -0.58
CA LYS A 34 -15.98 10.57 -0.81
C LYS A 34 -15.13 11.83 -0.67
N PRO A 35 -14.92 12.60 -1.75
CA PRO A 35 -14.15 13.83 -1.64
C PRO A 35 -14.83 14.73 -0.61
N LYS A 36 -14.16 14.98 0.52
CA LYS A 36 -14.61 16.03 1.44
C LYS A 36 -14.45 17.38 0.73
N PRO A 37 -15.33 18.36 1.01
CA PRO A 37 -15.18 19.72 0.50
C PRO A 37 -13.76 20.23 0.78
N LYS A 38 -13.16 20.91 -0.19
CA LYS A 38 -11.83 21.50 -0.02
C LYS A 38 -11.89 22.49 1.15
N PRO A 39 -11.06 22.35 2.20
CA PRO A 39 -11.03 23.32 3.29
C PRO A 39 -10.68 24.70 2.70
N THR A 40 -11.42 25.71 3.13
CA THR A 40 -11.34 27.10 2.66
C THR A 40 -10.11 27.85 3.16
N SER A 41 -9.22 27.19 3.91
CA SER A 41 -8.00 27.79 4.44
C SER A 41 -7.03 28.11 3.31
N ALA A 42 -6.56 29.35 3.25
CA ALA A 42 -5.56 29.84 2.29
C ALA A 42 -4.17 29.19 2.45
N THR A 43 -3.94 28.46 3.54
CA THR A 43 -2.67 27.81 3.87
C THR A 43 -2.43 26.59 2.97
N LYS A 44 -1.22 26.43 2.42
CA LYS A 44 -0.95 25.25 1.59
C LYS A 44 -0.82 24.04 2.52
N PRO A 45 -1.53 22.92 2.25
CA PRO A 45 -1.55 21.75 3.14
C PRO A 45 -0.18 21.14 3.46
N VAL A 46 0.82 21.33 2.60
CA VAL A 46 2.19 20.84 2.82
C VAL A 46 2.89 21.62 3.94
N GLU A 47 2.55 22.90 4.10
CA GLU A 47 3.14 23.79 5.10
C GLU A 47 2.65 23.46 6.53
N GLU A 48 1.54 22.73 6.67
CA GLU A 48 1.00 22.28 7.96
C GLU A 48 1.68 20.99 8.47
N ILE A 49 2.27 20.19 7.56
CA ILE A 49 2.94 18.93 7.94
C ILE A 49 4.27 19.28 8.59
N ARG A 50 4.39 19.01 9.89
CA ARG A 50 5.65 19.19 10.62
C ARG A 50 6.64 18.09 10.26
N PRO A 51 7.87 18.43 9.82
CA PRO A 51 8.91 17.43 9.61
C PRO A 51 9.28 16.78 10.96
N ALA A 52 9.66 15.51 10.92
CA ALA A 52 10.17 14.82 12.08
C ALA A 52 11.50 15.46 12.52
N SER A 53 11.62 15.79 13.81
CA SER A 53 12.74 16.60 14.33
C SER A 53 14.08 15.87 14.35
N ASN A 54 14.07 14.53 14.31
CA ASN A 54 15.23 13.70 14.59
C ASN A 54 15.55 12.72 13.44
N VAL A 55 15.34 13.14 12.19
CA VAL A 55 15.68 12.32 11.01
C VAL A 55 17.15 12.51 10.66
N LYS A 56 17.94 11.47 10.84
CA LYS A 56 19.32 11.44 10.34
C LYS A 56 19.32 10.86 8.93
N ILE A 57 19.53 11.71 7.94
CA ILE A 57 19.48 11.33 6.51
C ILE A 57 20.42 10.15 6.21
N ASN A 58 21.59 10.10 6.84
CA ASN A 58 22.56 9.01 6.68
C ASN A 58 22.00 7.64 7.12
N GLU A 59 21.15 7.60 8.15
CA GLU A 59 20.55 6.36 8.68
C GLU A 59 19.41 5.84 7.81
N ILE A 60 18.84 6.67 6.93
CA ILE A 60 17.75 6.29 6.03
C ILE A 60 18.23 5.98 4.60
N SER A 61 19.54 6.00 4.36
CA SER A 61 20.13 5.62 3.06
C SER A 61 19.80 4.17 2.68
N GLY A 62 19.74 3.89 1.38
CA GLY A 62 19.60 2.53 0.86
C GLY A 62 18.25 2.23 0.24
N GLN A 63 17.84 0.96 0.31
CA GLN A 63 16.68 0.43 -0.41
C GLN A 63 15.44 0.38 0.48
N TRP A 64 14.34 0.93 -0.03
CA TRP A 64 13.04 1.02 0.61
C TRP A 64 11.97 0.34 -0.26
N TYR A 65 10.93 -0.16 0.39
CA TYR A 65 9.78 -0.78 -0.27
C TYR A 65 8.53 0.04 0.03
N LEU A 66 7.81 0.43 -1.01
CA LEU A 66 6.56 1.16 -0.84
C LEU A 66 5.44 0.16 -0.51
N LEU A 67 5.08 0.08 0.77
CA LEU A 67 4.08 -0.87 1.27
C LEU A 67 2.63 -0.39 1.08
N SER A 68 2.41 0.92 1.21
CA SER A 68 1.08 1.53 1.04
C SER A 68 1.17 2.97 0.61
N MET A 69 0.13 3.48 -0.04
CA MET A 69 0.04 4.86 -0.50
C MET A 69 -1.39 5.38 -0.33
N ALA A 70 -1.49 6.63 0.13
CA ALA A 70 -2.74 7.39 0.14
C ALA A 70 -2.53 8.68 -0.65
N SER A 71 -3.31 8.87 -1.72
CA SER A 71 -3.22 10.06 -2.56
C SER A 71 -4.60 10.52 -3.00
N ARG A 72 -4.73 11.84 -3.26
CA ARG A 72 -5.89 12.41 -3.96
C ARG A 72 -5.73 12.42 -5.48
N CYS A 73 -4.55 12.06 -5.99
CA CYS A 73 -4.29 11.98 -7.42
C CYS A 73 -5.03 10.78 -8.00
N LYS A 74 -6.00 11.05 -8.89
CA LYS A 74 -6.84 10.01 -9.51
C LYS A 74 -6.00 8.92 -10.18
N TYR A 75 -4.95 9.31 -10.92
CA TYR A 75 -4.04 8.37 -11.55
C TYR A 75 -3.40 7.42 -10.54
N LEU A 76 -2.87 7.95 -9.43
CA LEU A 76 -2.27 7.15 -8.35
C LEU A 76 -3.30 6.31 -7.60
N MET A 77 -4.56 6.74 -7.51
CA MET A 77 -5.63 5.92 -6.94
C MET A 77 -6.06 4.77 -7.86
N GLU A 78 -5.92 4.93 -9.18
CA GLU A 78 -6.30 3.96 -10.22
C GLU A 78 -5.13 3.08 -10.69
N HIS A 79 -3.89 3.44 -10.37
CA HIS A 79 -2.71 2.68 -10.82
C HIS A 79 -1.75 2.39 -9.68
N GLY A 80 -1.83 3.15 -8.59
CA GLY A 80 -0.99 2.99 -7.41
C GLY A 80 -1.54 1.99 -6.40
N TYR A 81 -2.33 1.01 -6.83
CA TYR A 81 -2.45 -0.29 -6.15
C TYR A 81 -1.50 -1.33 -6.74
N LYS A 82 -0.91 -1.07 -7.92
CA LYS A 82 0.17 -1.86 -8.51
C LYS A 82 1.52 -1.66 -7.80
N VAL A 83 1.49 -1.14 -6.57
CA VAL A 83 2.66 -0.90 -5.70
C VAL A 83 3.26 -2.18 -5.15
N GLU A 84 2.62 -3.32 -5.44
CA GLU A 84 3.22 -4.65 -5.35
C GLU A 84 4.54 -4.65 -6.14
N GLY A 85 5.64 -4.26 -5.48
CA GLY A 85 6.98 -4.22 -6.07
C GLY A 85 7.56 -2.86 -6.44
N THR A 86 7.12 -1.74 -5.86
CA THR A 86 7.88 -0.47 -6.01
C THR A 86 9.05 -0.42 -5.04
N ILE A 87 10.26 -0.50 -5.58
CA ILE A 87 11.53 -0.33 -4.87
C ILE A 87 11.97 1.13 -5.00
N ILE A 88 12.28 1.76 -3.87
CA ILE A 88 12.81 3.12 -3.79
C ILE A 88 14.27 3.02 -3.38
N LYS A 89 15.20 3.64 -4.11
CA LYS A 89 16.59 3.79 -3.69
C LYS A 89 16.84 5.22 -3.27
N LEU A 90 17.33 5.39 -2.04
CA LEU A 90 17.69 6.67 -1.45
C LEU A 90 19.22 6.76 -1.36
N ASN A 91 19.81 7.65 -2.16
CA ASN A 91 21.25 7.92 -2.09
C ASN A 91 21.47 9.19 -1.28
N VAL A 92 22.27 9.06 -0.23
CA VAL A 92 22.63 10.19 0.63
C VAL A 92 23.78 10.94 -0.01
N PRO A 93 23.68 12.26 -0.11
CA PRO A 93 24.74 13.07 -0.70
C PRO A 93 26.01 13.08 0.15
N SER A 94 27.15 13.24 -0.52
CA SER A 94 28.47 13.38 0.11
C SER A 94 28.62 14.67 0.93
N SER A 95 27.80 15.68 0.64
CA SER A 95 27.78 16.98 1.31
C SER A 95 26.38 17.28 1.85
N GLN A 96 26.30 17.90 3.03
CA GLN A 96 25.02 18.29 3.65
C GLN A 96 24.21 19.31 2.84
N LYS A 97 24.84 20.01 1.89
CA LYS A 97 24.15 21.02 1.05
C LYS A 97 23.56 20.44 -0.23
N ASP A 98 23.93 19.22 -0.58
CA ASP A 98 23.48 18.60 -1.81
C ASP A 98 22.10 17.95 -1.58
N PRO A 99 21.27 17.85 -2.63
CA PRO A 99 19.96 17.23 -2.52
C PRO A 99 20.07 15.72 -2.32
N ILE A 100 19.04 15.14 -1.69
CA ILE A 100 18.88 13.69 -1.64
C ILE A 100 18.39 13.19 -2.99
N GLU A 101 19.05 12.17 -3.54
CA GLU A 101 18.60 11.53 -4.77
C GLU A 101 17.63 10.38 -4.45
N VAL A 102 16.45 10.42 -5.09
CA VAL A 102 15.40 9.41 -4.95
C VAL A 102 15.14 8.81 -6.32
N SER A 103 15.25 7.48 -6.43
CA SER A 103 14.85 6.75 -7.63
C SER A 103 13.81 5.68 -7.30
N THR A 104 12.83 5.52 -8.17
CA THR A 104 11.74 4.54 -8.00
C THR A 104 11.75 3.57 -9.16
N LEU A 105 11.77 2.27 -8.87
CA LEU A 105 11.67 1.21 -9.86
C LEU A 105 10.43 0.37 -9.58
N THR A 106 9.54 0.31 -10.55
CA THR A 106 8.37 -0.58 -10.53
C THR A 106 8.81 -1.94 -11.06
N LYS A 107 8.71 -2.98 -10.24
CA LYS A 107 8.91 -4.35 -10.71
C LYS A 107 7.71 -4.75 -11.60
N LEU A 108 7.97 -5.12 -12.85
CA LEU A 108 6.95 -5.51 -13.84
C LEU A 108 6.32 -6.86 -13.50
#